data_AF-A0A7S1UVC0-F1
#
_entry.id   AF-A0A7S1UVC0-F1
#
_cell.length_a   1.000
_cell.length_b   1.000
_cell.length_c   1.000
_cell.angle_alpha   90.00
_cell.angle_beta   90.00
_cell.angle_gamma   90.00
#
_symmetry.space_group_name_H-M   'P 1'
#
loop_
_entity.id
_entity.type
_entity.pdbx_description
1 polymer ?
#
loop_
_entity_poly.entity_id
_entity_poly.type
_entity_poly.pdbx_seq_one_letter_code
_entity_poly.pdbx_strand_id
1 'polypeptide(L)'
;HIGQYLRESIAEAFNYTYPGQSKRGVTVEDIVYRIERLNDIGFVWDALEEQWKETYQRLVAFRKDHNSTLVPKQYDKDPELGLWVVTQRKQYEEFASMDDVEDLKESISRAFNYTSPGESKIGLTVEGIVSRIARLNDVGFVWDPLGEQWMEKYRKLLAYVNEFDSTLVPRNYNADPGLGTWANEQRRSYKR
;
A
#
# COMPACT_ATOMS: atom_id res chain seq x y z
N HIS A 1 21.27 24.56 -10.02
CA HIS A 1 20.51 24.36 -11.27
C HIS A 1 20.40 22.84 -11.47
N ILE A 2 19.21 22.27 -11.73
CA ILE A 2 19.01 20.79 -11.75
C ILE A 2 20.00 20.08 -12.70
N GLY A 3 20.35 20.72 -13.83
CA GLY A 3 21.33 20.20 -14.77
C GLY A 3 22.77 20.08 -14.23
N GLN A 4 23.17 20.91 -13.26
CA GLN A 4 24.50 20.78 -12.63
C GLN A 4 24.53 19.61 -11.64
N TYR A 5 23.46 19.46 -10.85
CA TYR A 5 23.31 18.34 -9.92
C TYR A 5 23.30 16.99 -10.65
N LEU A 6 22.52 16.87 -11.74
CA LEU A 6 22.49 15.65 -12.55
C LEU A 6 23.88 15.30 -13.13
N ARG A 7 24.62 16.29 -13.62
CA ARG A 7 25.98 16.07 -14.14
C ARG A 7 26.92 15.54 -13.07
N GLU A 8 26.92 16.15 -11.89
CA GLU A 8 27.78 15.76 -10.76
C GLU A 8 27.44 14.35 -10.27
N SER A 9 26.16 14.03 -10.08
CA SER A 9 25.72 12.69 -9.65
C SER A 9 25.97 11.60 -10.69
N ILE A 10 25.76 11.88 -11.99
CA ILE A 10 26.03 10.91 -13.06
C ILE A 10 27.54 10.68 -13.22
N ALA A 11 28.36 11.73 -13.12
CA ALA A 11 29.82 11.60 -13.18
C ALA A 11 30.36 10.75 -12.02
N GLU A 12 29.82 10.94 -10.81
CA GLU A 12 30.18 10.13 -9.63
C GLU A 12 29.79 8.65 -9.82
N ALA A 13 28.55 8.37 -10.22
CA ALA A 13 28.09 7.01 -10.47
C ALA A 13 28.85 6.31 -11.61
N PHE A 14 29.18 7.05 -12.68
CA PHE A 14 29.93 6.52 -13.82
C PHE A 14 31.37 6.17 -13.43
N ASN A 15 32.06 7.03 -12.68
CA ASN A 15 33.41 6.77 -12.17
C ASN A 15 33.45 5.61 -11.17
N TYR A 16 32.43 5.48 -10.31
CA TYR A 16 32.32 4.36 -9.38
C TYR A 16 32.12 3.02 -10.11
N THR A 17 31.28 3.00 -11.14
CA THR A 17 30.92 1.76 -11.86
C THR A 17 32.01 1.32 -12.85
N TYR A 18 32.77 2.27 -13.42
CA TYR A 18 33.80 1.99 -14.43
C TYR A 18 35.11 2.75 -14.16
N PRO A 19 35.82 2.43 -13.07
CA PRO A 19 37.09 3.07 -12.76
C PRO A 19 38.11 2.80 -13.86
N GLY A 20 38.51 3.85 -14.58
CA GLY A 20 39.54 3.78 -15.62
C GLY A 20 39.12 3.12 -16.95
N GLN A 21 37.83 2.85 -17.19
CA GLN A 21 37.36 2.26 -18.45
C GLN A 21 36.34 3.14 -19.17
N SER A 22 36.75 3.75 -20.28
CA SER A 22 35.82 4.22 -21.32
C SER A 22 35.25 2.99 -22.03
N LYS A 23 34.06 2.52 -21.65
CA LYS A 23 33.36 1.56 -22.49
C LYS A 23 32.72 2.33 -23.65
N ARG A 24 33.25 2.11 -24.85
CA ARG A 24 32.61 2.48 -26.14
C ARG A 24 32.22 3.96 -26.28
N GLY A 25 33.11 4.92 -25.98
CA GLY A 25 32.97 6.30 -26.46
C GLY A 25 31.69 7.05 -26.07
N VAL A 26 30.96 6.58 -25.04
CA VAL A 26 29.81 7.30 -24.46
C VAL A 26 30.34 8.17 -23.33
N THR A 27 30.10 9.47 -23.43
CA THR A 27 30.52 10.48 -22.44
C THR A 27 29.45 10.68 -21.36
N VAL A 28 29.81 11.33 -20.25
CA VAL A 28 28.84 11.78 -19.25
C VAL A 28 27.82 12.73 -19.88
N GLU A 29 28.27 13.60 -20.79
CA GLU A 29 27.43 14.51 -21.56
C GLU A 29 26.39 13.78 -22.40
N ASP A 30 26.75 12.66 -23.05
CA ASP A 30 25.79 11.84 -23.81
C ASP A 30 24.71 11.24 -22.92
N ILE A 31 25.07 10.80 -21.71
CA ILE A 31 24.14 10.22 -20.74
C ILE A 31 23.19 11.29 -20.20
N VAL A 32 23.72 12.45 -19.82
CA VAL A 32 22.94 13.60 -19.36
C VAL A 32 21.94 14.03 -20.44
N TYR A 33 22.40 14.17 -21.69
CA TYR A 33 21.52 14.52 -22.81
C TYR A 33 20.41 13.48 -23.01
N ARG A 34 20.70 12.18 -22.96
CA ARG A 34 19.67 11.12 -23.08
C ARG A 34 18.64 11.21 -21.96
N ILE A 35 19.07 11.42 -20.73
CA ILE A 35 18.18 11.56 -19.56
C ILE A 35 17.29 12.80 -19.71
N GLU A 36 17.86 13.95 -20.10
CA GLU A 36 17.08 15.17 -20.36
C GLU A 36 16.03 14.94 -21.46
N ARG A 37 16.39 14.29 -22.58
CA ARG A 37 15.44 13.96 -23.66
C ARG A 37 14.34 13.00 -23.22
N LEU A 38 14.62 12.07 -22.33
CA LEU A 38 13.61 11.18 -21.74
C LEU A 38 12.72 11.94 -20.75
N ASN A 39 13.28 12.84 -19.95
CA ASN A 39 12.51 13.69 -19.05
C ASN A 39 11.59 14.66 -19.80
N ASP A 40 12.05 15.23 -20.92
CA ASP A 40 11.26 16.15 -21.78
C ASP A 40 9.95 15.52 -22.28
N ILE A 41 9.92 14.19 -22.42
CA ILE A 41 8.74 13.43 -22.85
C ILE A 41 8.01 12.76 -21.68
N GLY A 42 8.40 13.04 -20.44
CA GLY A 42 7.79 12.47 -19.24
C GLY A 42 8.03 10.97 -19.08
N PHE A 43 9.21 10.48 -19.47
CA PHE A 43 9.54 9.06 -19.35
C PHE A 43 9.36 8.55 -17.91
N VAL A 44 8.62 7.46 -17.77
CA VAL A 44 8.36 6.83 -16.48
C VAL A 44 9.57 5.97 -16.09
N TRP A 45 10.40 6.51 -15.20
CA TRP A 45 11.58 5.83 -14.68
C TRP A 45 11.25 4.70 -13.69
N ASP A 46 10.10 4.79 -13.00
CA ASP A 46 9.63 3.78 -12.06
C ASP A 46 8.22 3.31 -12.44
N ALA A 47 8.16 2.32 -13.33
CA ALA A 47 6.90 1.75 -13.80
C ALA A 47 6.08 1.10 -12.67
N LEU A 48 6.74 0.60 -11.62
CA LEU A 48 6.04 -0.03 -10.49
C LEU A 48 5.37 1.02 -9.60
N GLU A 49 6.04 2.16 -9.37
CA GLU A 49 5.44 3.29 -8.67
C GLU A 49 4.27 3.88 -9.47
N GLU A 50 4.40 3.99 -10.80
CA GLU A 50 3.30 4.50 -11.62
C GLU A 50 2.10 3.53 -11.61
N GLN A 51 2.32 2.22 -11.73
CA GLN A 51 1.26 1.22 -11.59
C GLN A 51 0.59 1.27 -10.21
N TRP A 52 1.37 1.51 -9.14
CA TRP A 52 0.82 1.69 -7.80
C TRP A 52 -0.10 2.91 -7.74
N LYS A 53 0.32 4.06 -8.30
CA LYS A 53 -0.50 5.28 -8.34
C LYS A 53 -1.78 5.09 -9.15
N GLU A 54 -1.70 4.45 -10.32
CA GLU A 54 -2.87 4.14 -11.14
C GLU A 54 -3.88 3.27 -10.37
N THR A 55 -3.40 2.23 -9.70
CA THR A 55 -4.24 1.32 -8.91
C THR A 55 -4.81 2.01 -7.66
N TYR A 56 -4.05 2.91 -7.05
CA TYR A 56 -4.54 3.79 -5.98
C TYR A 56 -5.70 4.68 -6.46
N GLN A 57 -5.62 5.27 -7.66
CA GLN A 57 -6.74 6.04 -8.21
C GLN A 57 -7.99 5.18 -8.44
N ARG A 58 -7.82 3.90 -8.83
CA ARG A 58 -8.92 2.93 -8.93
C ARG A 58 -9.56 2.65 -7.57
N LEU A 59 -8.77 2.56 -6.50
CA LEU A 59 -9.30 2.47 -5.13
C LEU A 59 -10.09 3.73 -4.72
N VAL A 60 -9.59 4.92 -5.04
CA VAL A 60 -10.29 6.20 -4.76
C VAL A 60 -11.65 6.23 -5.48
N ALA A 61 -11.70 5.81 -6.74
CA ALA A 61 -12.94 5.69 -7.49
C ALA A 61 -13.89 4.67 -6.85
N PHE A 62 -13.38 3.49 -6.48
CA PHE A 62 -14.18 2.47 -5.77
C PHE A 62 -14.79 3.04 -4.49
N ARG A 63 -14.01 3.77 -3.67
CA ARG A 63 -14.51 4.42 -2.45
C ARG A 63 -15.61 5.41 -2.75
N LYS A 64 -15.47 6.22 -3.79
CA LYS A 64 -16.50 7.18 -4.18
C LYS A 64 -17.83 6.49 -4.53
N ASP A 65 -17.75 5.35 -5.21
CA ASP A 65 -18.93 4.62 -5.68
C ASP A 65 -19.60 3.78 -4.57
N HIS A 66 -18.82 3.22 -3.64
CA HIS A 66 -19.31 2.29 -2.61
C HIS A 66 -19.32 2.87 -1.19
N ASN A 67 -18.81 4.09 -1.02
CA ASN A 67 -18.56 4.73 0.27
C ASN A 67 -17.72 3.86 1.23
N SER A 68 -16.83 3.04 0.68
CA SER A 68 -16.02 2.06 1.41
C SER A 68 -14.77 1.68 0.63
N THR A 69 -13.70 1.29 1.32
CA THR A 69 -12.49 0.71 0.70
C THR A 69 -12.43 -0.81 0.84
N LEU A 70 -13.53 -1.46 1.28
CA LEU A 70 -13.62 -2.90 1.44
C LEU A 70 -13.83 -3.59 0.09
N VAL A 71 -12.82 -3.51 -0.78
CA VAL A 71 -12.83 -4.20 -2.07
C VAL A 71 -12.77 -5.71 -1.84
N PRO A 72 -13.68 -6.51 -2.44
CA PRO A 72 -13.61 -7.97 -2.39
C PRO A 72 -12.35 -8.50 -3.07
N LYS A 73 -11.78 -9.59 -2.55
CA LYS A 73 -10.64 -10.26 -3.20
C LYS A 73 -10.97 -10.69 -4.64
N GLN A 74 -12.18 -11.20 -4.85
CA GLN A 74 -12.72 -11.52 -6.17
C GLN A 74 -13.67 -10.38 -6.57
N TYR A 75 -13.10 -9.32 -7.15
CA TYR A 75 -13.88 -8.18 -7.62
C TYR A 75 -13.99 -8.24 -9.14
N ASP A 76 -15.11 -8.77 -9.65
CA ASP A 76 -15.27 -9.08 -11.08
C ASP A 76 -15.09 -7.86 -12.01
N LYS A 77 -15.44 -6.66 -11.53
CA LYS A 77 -15.28 -5.42 -12.31
C LYS A 77 -13.82 -4.99 -12.44
N ASP A 78 -12.99 -5.30 -11.45
CA ASP A 78 -11.56 -5.02 -11.46
C ASP A 78 -10.80 -6.05 -10.59
N PRO A 79 -10.48 -7.23 -11.14
CA PRO A 79 -9.79 -8.28 -10.40
C PRO A 79 -8.40 -7.87 -9.91
N GLU A 80 -7.73 -6.96 -10.64
CA GLU A 80 -6.41 -6.45 -10.27
C GLU A 80 -6.49 -5.61 -9.00
N LEU A 81 -7.48 -4.72 -8.89
CA LEU A 81 -7.71 -3.95 -7.67
C LEU A 81 -7.98 -4.86 -6.45
N GLY A 82 -8.79 -5.92 -6.64
CA GLY A 82 -9.09 -6.90 -5.59
C GLY A 82 -7.85 -7.63 -5.07
N LEU A 83 -6.92 -7.98 -5.96
CA LEU A 83 -5.62 -8.57 -5.58
C LEU A 83 -4.68 -7.52 -4.96
N TRP A 84 -4.65 -6.32 -5.51
CA TRP A 84 -3.79 -5.25 -5.05
C TRP A 84 -4.08 -4.85 -3.59
N VAL A 85 -5.35 -4.70 -3.21
CA VAL A 85 -5.72 -4.39 -1.82
C VAL A 85 -5.30 -5.49 -0.84
N VAL A 86 -5.33 -6.76 -1.28
CA VAL A 86 -4.87 -7.89 -0.47
C VAL A 86 -3.36 -7.82 -0.27
N THR A 87 -2.62 -7.48 -1.33
CA THR A 87 -1.17 -7.24 -1.24
C THR A 87 -0.85 -6.11 -0.27
N GLN A 88 -1.57 -4.98 -0.33
CA GLN A 88 -1.32 -3.86 0.59
C GLN A 88 -1.53 -4.28 2.06
N ARG A 89 -2.61 -5.02 2.36
CA ARG A 89 -2.88 -5.52 3.71
C ARG A 89 -1.79 -6.46 4.21
N LYS A 90 -1.36 -7.41 3.36
CA LYS A 90 -0.29 -8.35 3.70
C LYS A 90 1.03 -7.64 3.98
N GLN A 91 1.39 -6.67 3.13
CA GLN A 91 2.60 -5.87 3.32
C GLN A 91 2.53 -5.08 4.62
N TYR A 92 1.40 -4.45 4.92
CA TYR A 92 1.22 -3.74 6.19
C TYR A 92 1.26 -4.65 7.40
N GLU A 93 0.66 -5.84 7.35
CA GLU A 93 0.74 -6.84 8.42
C GLU A 93 2.18 -7.28 8.67
N GLU A 94 2.94 -7.55 7.60
CA GLU A 94 4.36 -7.88 7.68
C GLU A 94 5.14 -6.74 8.36
N PHE A 95 4.95 -5.49 7.92
CA PHE A 95 5.62 -4.32 8.51
C PHE A 95 5.18 -4.04 9.95
N ALA A 96 3.91 -4.21 10.26
CA ALA A 96 3.37 -3.99 11.61
C ALA A 96 3.79 -5.08 12.60
N SER A 97 4.20 -6.25 12.09
CA SER A 97 4.77 -7.34 12.89
C SER A 97 6.27 -7.19 13.17
N MET A 98 6.93 -6.22 12.54
CA MET A 98 8.35 -5.95 12.76
C MET A 98 8.52 -5.05 13.99
N ASP A 99 9.34 -5.50 14.94
CA ASP A 99 9.61 -4.75 16.17
C ASP A 99 10.73 -3.69 15.99
N ASP A 100 11.59 -3.84 14.97
CA ASP A 100 12.73 -2.94 14.70
C ASP A 100 12.70 -2.35 13.28
N VAL A 101 13.06 -1.07 13.17
CA VAL A 101 13.25 -0.35 11.89
C VAL A 101 14.41 -0.95 11.09
N GLU A 102 15.40 -1.55 11.74
CA GLU A 102 16.50 -2.22 11.05
C GLU A 102 16.05 -3.51 10.35
N ASP A 103 15.12 -4.26 10.96
CA ASP A 103 14.48 -5.43 10.33
C ASP A 103 13.65 -5.01 9.11
N LEU A 104 12.97 -3.86 9.20
CA LEU A 104 12.24 -3.28 8.07
C LEU A 104 13.20 -2.94 6.92
N LYS A 105 14.33 -2.29 7.20
CA LYS A 105 15.36 -1.99 6.18
C LYS A 105 15.96 -3.26 5.59
N GLU A 106 16.21 -4.29 6.40
CA GLU A 106 16.76 -5.56 5.92
C GLU A 106 15.75 -6.33 5.07
N SER A 107 14.47 -6.37 5.46
CA SER A 107 13.39 -6.98 4.67
C SER A 107 13.24 -6.27 3.32
N ILE A 108 13.21 -4.94 3.35
CA ILE A 108 13.24 -4.10 2.15
C ILE A 108 14.47 -4.45 1.30
N SER A 109 15.66 -4.49 1.91
CA SER A 109 16.93 -4.83 1.21
C SER A 109 16.96 -6.24 0.62
N ARG A 110 16.33 -7.24 1.26
CA ARG A 110 16.24 -8.61 0.74
C ARG A 110 15.30 -8.70 -0.45
N ALA A 111 14.20 -7.93 -0.44
CA ALA A 111 13.37 -7.75 -1.64
C ALA A 111 14.14 -7.09 -2.80
N PHE A 112 15.27 -6.42 -2.51
CA PHE A 112 16.12 -5.68 -3.45
C PHE A 112 17.33 -6.42 -4.05
N ASN A 113 17.47 -7.75 -3.90
CA ASN A 113 18.65 -8.51 -4.35
C ASN A 113 19.01 -8.47 -5.86
N TYR A 114 18.43 -7.57 -6.66
CA TYR A 114 18.73 -7.35 -8.09
C TYR A 114 18.81 -5.90 -8.56
N THR A 115 18.92 -4.87 -7.70
CA THR A 115 19.01 -3.47 -8.19
C THR A 115 20.43 -2.92 -8.06
N SER A 116 20.96 -2.38 -9.16
CA SER A 116 22.28 -1.75 -9.21
C SER A 116 22.36 -0.56 -8.24
N PRO A 117 23.52 -0.34 -7.58
CA PRO A 117 23.73 0.84 -6.75
C PRO A 117 23.45 2.12 -7.56
N GLY A 118 22.46 2.92 -7.14
CA GLY A 118 22.11 4.20 -7.78
C GLY A 118 20.71 4.28 -8.39
N GLU A 119 20.00 3.17 -8.57
CA GLU A 119 18.61 3.18 -9.07
C GLU A 119 17.62 3.09 -7.90
N SER A 120 17.26 4.25 -7.33
CA SER A 120 16.23 4.31 -6.28
C SER A 120 14.83 4.25 -6.89
N LYS A 121 14.16 3.11 -6.71
CA LYS A 121 12.71 2.99 -6.93
C LYS A 121 12.00 3.62 -5.74
N ILE A 122 11.54 4.86 -5.90
CA ILE A 122 10.96 5.69 -4.84
C ILE A 122 9.85 4.94 -4.09
N GLY A 123 9.09 4.08 -4.76
CA GLY A 123 8.00 3.30 -4.17
C GLY A 123 8.41 2.17 -3.21
N LEU A 124 9.70 1.81 -3.16
CA LEU A 124 10.23 0.69 -2.37
C LEU A 124 11.25 1.13 -1.32
N THR A 125 11.52 2.43 -1.19
CA THR A 125 12.29 2.97 -0.05
C THR A 125 11.44 3.01 1.21
N VAL A 126 12.05 3.13 2.38
CA VAL A 126 11.32 3.35 3.65
C VAL A 126 10.41 4.57 3.54
N GLU A 127 10.91 5.66 2.93
CA GLU A 127 10.14 6.88 2.71
C GLU A 127 8.95 6.66 1.76
N GLY A 128 9.15 5.89 0.68
CA GLY A 128 8.10 5.50 -0.25
C GLY A 128 6.99 4.69 0.41
N ILE A 129 7.37 3.69 1.21
CA ILE A 129 6.43 2.84 1.95
C ILE A 129 5.62 3.69 2.94
N VAL A 130 6.27 4.55 3.71
CA VAL A 130 5.59 5.48 4.64
C VAL A 130 4.62 6.40 3.89
N SER A 131 5.03 6.95 2.75
CA SER A 131 4.19 7.78 1.89
C SER A 131 2.96 7.02 1.35
N ARG A 132 3.13 5.76 0.92
CA ARG A 132 2.04 4.90 0.45
C ARG A 132 1.05 4.59 1.57
N ILE A 133 1.53 4.26 2.77
CA ILE A 133 0.68 4.03 3.95
C ILE A 133 -0.11 5.29 4.29
N ALA A 134 0.54 6.47 4.28
CA ALA A 134 -0.13 7.74 4.54
C ALA A 134 -1.25 8.02 3.53
N ARG A 135 -1.02 7.79 2.23
CA ARG A 135 -2.04 7.93 1.17
C ARG A 135 -3.22 6.98 1.34
N LEU A 136 -2.94 5.75 1.78
CA LEU A 136 -3.97 4.75 2.07
C LEU A 136 -4.79 5.14 3.32
N ASN A 137 -4.15 5.67 4.36
CA ASN A 137 -4.83 6.18 5.54
C ASN A 137 -5.75 7.36 5.20
N ASP A 138 -5.29 8.30 4.37
CA ASP A 138 -6.07 9.47 3.95
C ASP A 138 -7.35 9.10 3.18
N VAL A 139 -7.27 8.05 2.36
CA VAL A 139 -8.47 7.52 1.68
C VAL A 139 -9.33 6.65 2.61
N GLY A 140 -8.97 6.48 3.89
CA GLY A 140 -9.71 5.67 4.85
C GLY A 140 -9.61 4.17 4.57
N PHE A 141 -8.44 3.71 4.08
CA PHE A 141 -8.23 2.31 3.76
C PHE A 141 -8.33 1.41 4.99
N VAL A 142 -9.22 0.41 4.90
CA VAL A 142 -9.39 -0.59 5.95
C VAL A 142 -8.29 -1.67 5.86
N TRP A 143 -7.30 -1.55 6.75
CA TRP A 143 -6.19 -2.50 6.91
C TRP A 143 -6.62 -3.85 7.47
N ASP A 144 -7.58 -3.85 8.41
CA ASP A 144 -8.18 -5.06 9.00
C ASP A 144 -9.69 -5.17 8.67
N PRO A 145 -10.05 -5.85 7.56
CA PRO A 145 -11.45 -6.06 7.19
C PRO A 145 -12.25 -6.89 8.20
N LEU A 146 -11.59 -7.79 8.95
CA LEU A 146 -12.28 -8.65 9.92
C LEU A 146 -12.59 -7.85 11.17
N GLY A 147 -11.63 -7.06 11.65
CA GLY A 147 -11.82 -6.09 12.72
C GLY A 147 -12.91 -5.07 12.41
N GLU A 148 -12.93 -4.51 11.19
CA GLU A 148 -13.98 -3.54 10.82
C GLU A 148 -15.38 -4.19 10.75
N GLN A 149 -15.48 -5.43 10.25
CA GLN A 149 -16.74 -6.19 10.28
C GLN A 149 -17.21 -6.45 11.72
N TRP A 150 -16.28 -6.74 12.63
CA TRP A 150 -16.59 -6.89 14.05
C TRP A 150 -17.07 -5.57 14.65
N MET A 151 -16.36 -4.46 14.37
CA MET A 151 -16.74 -3.13 14.83
C MET A 151 -18.12 -2.72 14.32
N GLU A 152 -18.47 -3.09 13.09
CA GLU A 152 -19.80 -2.84 12.55
C GLU A 152 -20.90 -3.60 13.32
N LYS A 153 -20.67 -4.89 13.64
CA LYS A 153 -21.59 -5.64 14.51
C LYS A 153 -21.68 -5.05 15.91
N TYR A 154 -20.58 -4.56 16.45
CA TYR A 154 -20.57 -3.85 17.73
C TYR A 154 -21.37 -2.54 17.69
N ARG A 155 -21.24 -1.73 16.64
CA ARG A 155 -22.05 -0.51 16.44
C ARG A 155 -23.55 -0.83 16.37
N LYS A 156 -23.92 -1.92 15.68
CA LYS A 156 -25.31 -2.41 15.65
C LYS A 156 -25.81 -2.85 17.02
N LEU A 157 -24.97 -3.49 17.82
CA LEU A 157 -25.30 -3.82 19.21
C LEU A 157 -25.50 -2.55 20.05
N LEU A 158 -24.66 -1.52 19.88
CA LEU A 158 -24.85 -0.24 20.57
C LEU A 158 -26.18 0.42 20.20
N ALA A 159 -26.56 0.40 18.92
CA ALA A 159 -27.86 0.90 18.49
C ALA A 159 -29.02 0.14 19.14
N TYR A 160 -28.93 -1.18 19.21
CA TYR A 160 -29.91 -2.01 19.93
C TYR A 160 -29.98 -1.68 21.42
N VAL A 161 -28.83 -1.49 22.08
CA VAL A 161 -28.79 -1.08 23.49
C VAL A 161 -29.46 0.27 23.70
N ASN A 162 -29.24 1.24 22.80
CA ASN A 162 -29.88 2.55 22.90
C ASN A 162 -31.40 2.49 22.71
N GLU A 163 -31.90 1.56 21.89
CA GLU A 163 -33.33 1.42 21.61
C GLU A 163 -34.07 0.63 22.69
N PHE A 164 -33.46 -0.44 23.20
CA PHE A 164 -34.11 -1.40 24.10
C PHE A 164 -33.58 -1.40 25.53
N ASP A 165 -32.59 -0.55 25.83
CA ASP A 165 -31.86 -0.50 27.11
C ASP A 165 -31.36 -1.89 27.55
N SER A 166 -30.93 -2.69 26.58
CA SER A 166 -30.61 -4.10 26.79
C SER A 166 -29.54 -4.60 25.84
N THR A 167 -28.67 -5.47 26.32
CA THR A 167 -27.70 -6.21 25.49
C THR A 167 -28.24 -7.58 25.05
N LEU A 168 -29.44 -7.96 25.49
CA LEU A 168 -30.04 -9.28 25.24
C LEU A 168 -30.73 -9.34 23.87
N VAL A 169 -29.93 -9.23 22.81
CA VAL A 169 -30.42 -9.43 21.44
C VAL A 169 -30.98 -10.86 21.28
N PRO A 170 -32.25 -11.02 20.88
CA PRO A 170 -32.84 -12.32 20.60
C PRO A 170 -32.07 -13.06 19.50
N ARG A 171 -31.95 -14.38 19.60
CA ARG A 171 -31.27 -15.19 18.56
C ARG A 171 -31.88 -15.00 17.17
N ASN A 172 -33.21 -14.92 17.11
CA ASN A 172 -33.98 -14.67 15.89
C ASN A 172 -34.48 -13.21 15.89
N TYR A 173 -33.58 -12.26 16.08
CA TYR A 173 -33.94 -10.85 16.05
C TYR A 173 -34.39 -10.46 14.64
N ASN A 174 -35.69 -10.26 14.44
CA ASN A 174 -36.27 -10.12 13.10
C ASN A 174 -35.74 -8.91 12.32
N ALA A 175 -35.34 -7.83 13.00
CA ALA A 175 -34.80 -6.64 12.34
C ALA A 175 -33.35 -6.82 11.85
N ASP A 176 -32.53 -7.62 12.56
CA ASP A 176 -31.20 -8.05 12.09
C ASP A 176 -30.87 -9.44 12.67
N PRO A 177 -31.24 -10.53 11.96
CA PRO A 177 -30.95 -11.90 12.41
C PRO A 177 -29.45 -12.17 12.57
N GLY A 178 -28.62 -11.45 11.80
CA GLY A 178 -27.18 -11.54 11.86
C GLY A 178 -26.60 -10.95 13.14
N LEU A 179 -27.24 -9.94 13.75
CA LEU A 179 -26.83 -9.38 15.04
C LEU A 179 -27.14 -10.36 16.18
N GLY A 180 -28.31 -10.99 16.16
CA GLY A 180 -28.72 -12.00 17.15
C GLY A 180 -27.83 -13.25 17.13
N THR A 181 -27.43 -13.70 15.93
CA THR A 181 -26.47 -14.80 15.77
C THR A 181 -25.10 -14.42 16.33
N TRP A 182 -24.56 -13.28 15.90
CA TRP A 182 -23.25 -12.78 16.34
C TRP A 182 -23.16 -12.57 17.86
N ALA A 183 -24.17 -11.96 18.49
CA ALA A 183 -24.18 -11.75 19.95
C ALA A 183 -24.16 -13.07 20.73
N ASN A 184 -24.83 -14.11 20.23
CA ASN A 184 -24.78 -15.43 20.84
C ASN A 184 -23.43 -16.14 20.64
N GLU A 185 -22.77 -15.92 19.50
CA GLU A 185 -21.40 -16.41 19.28
C GLU A 185 -20.42 -15.79 20.27
N GLN A 186 -20.49 -14.48 20.52
CA GLN A 186 -19.65 -13.82 21.53
C GLN A 186 -19.85 -14.44 22.93
N ARG A 187 -21.11 -14.67 23.33
CA ARG A 187 -21.44 -15.33 24.61
C ARG A 187 -20.92 -16.77 24.70
N ARG A 188 -20.96 -17.52 23.59
CA ARG A 188 -20.44 -18.89 23.53
C ARG A 188 -18.92 -18.91 23.60
N SER A 189 -18.25 -17.99 22.90
CA SER A 189 -16.80 -17.88 22.88
C SER A 189 -16.25 -17.53 24.26
N TYR A 190 -16.90 -16.62 25.00
CA TYR A 190 -16.50 -16.28 26.37
C TYR A 190 -16.59 -17.45 27.36
N LYS A 191 -17.51 -18.40 27.12
CA LYS A 191 -17.71 -19.58 27.97
C LYS A 191 -16.78 -20.76 27.65
N ARG A 192 -16.02 -20.68 26.56
CA ARG A 192 -15.01 -21.67 26.18
C ARG A 192 -13.67 -21.30 26.79
#